data_AF-A0A1C6DT98-F1
#
_entry.id   AF-A0A1C6DT98-F1
#
_cell.length_a   1.000
_cell.length_b   1.000
_cell.length_c   1.000
_cell.angle_alpha   90.00
_cell.angle_beta   90.00
_cell.angle_gamma   90.00
#
_symmetry.space_group_name_H-M   'P 1'
#
loop_
_entity.id
_entity.type
_entity.pdbx_description
1 polymer ?
#
loop_
_entity_poly.entity_id
_entity_poly.type
_entity_poly.pdbx_seq_one_letter_code
_entity_poly.pdbx_strand_id
1 'polypeptide(L)'
;MLVFTTKIPVKSTLTEKMFIDLCTEWVYGSPHYHNLEIKYDVSAHEDYEITKENVKCQITCYKDSNTSIVAFRLNNNDNGTIWIIDLLFIDDNGNRFISIQNNCNSRAYDPRFPKNHKPNFIKKIMENEYGADDLYFSVTDTPLICDKTNAVKYAEYICGTVKKPLPMVYVSKDFDSYTVDYNKLAKWLSGMAYVVVEDSKETSFLMKGLTDSKNAHNGYIGIYYPGSEKYQIYSSADVLSGELERSISLNLQQSLINHMSSDEYNWTQIQTLKAKAKLVKNENSSKELAEFIEYADNTEKELKEKIEYLQRTNDALTAQLESLKVKKQASTICLSTDLTDFYIDEQHDFVLYVMREIASKMHNPYESKYRQHEILQSIINNNDITGENERIIGELKRIFKPGFKWNSATKNKIKSLGFTISEGDHNKITFHDNKYMYTVASTPSDDRGIKNLMSEIEKGISISKKLL
;
A
#
# COMPACT_ATOMS: atom_id res chain seq x y z
N MET A 1 13.65 13.35 4.41
CA MET A 1 12.59 12.59 3.73
C MET A 1 11.31 12.77 4.53
N LEU A 2 10.21 13.16 3.88
CA LEU A 2 8.90 13.24 4.53
C LEU A 2 8.45 11.81 4.86
N VAL A 3 8.12 11.57 6.13
CA VAL A 3 7.74 10.24 6.64
C VAL A 3 6.35 10.22 7.26
N PHE A 4 5.73 11.38 7.48
CA PHE A 4 4.34 11.52 7.90
C PHE A 4 3.86 12.92 7.58
N THR A 5 2.60 13.01 7.15
CA THR A 5 1.89 14.27 6.98
C THR A 5 0.43 14.08 7.37
N THR A 6 -0.18 15.11 7.96
CA THR A 6 -1.63 15.21 8.06
C THR A 6 -2.07 16.67 8.20
N LYS A 7 -3.30 16.95 7.77
CA LYS A 7 -3.95 18.26 7.88
C LYS A 7 -5.23 18.11 8.68
N ILE A 8 -5.23 18.58 9.91
CA ILE A 8 -6.32 18.40 10.88
C ILE A 8 -7.19 19.66 10.87
N PRO A 9 -8.46 19.58 10.43
CA PRO A 9 -9.41 20.67 10.64
C PRO A 9 -9.67 20.84 12.13
N VAL A 10 -9.70 22.09 12.61
CA VAL A 10 -9.87 22.41 14.04
C VAL A 10 -11.00 23.40 14.27
N LYS A 11 -11.51 23.45 15.50
CA LYS A 11 -12.59 24.37 15.91
C LYS A 11 -12.14 25.83 15.81
N SER A 12 -13.12 26.72 15.59
CA SER A 12 -12.95 28.18 15.65
C SER A 12 -12.65 28.71 17.06
N THR A 13 -12.68 27.87 18.08
CA THR A 13 -12.26 28.21 19.44
C THR A 13 -10.75 28.11 19.63
N LEU A 14 -10.04 27.32 18.81
CA LEU A 14 -8.59 27.20 18.92
C LEU A 14 -7.91 28.46 18.35
N THR A 15 -7.15 29.15 19.21
CA THR A 15 -6.40 30.36 18.86
C THR A 15 -4.90 30.06 18.68
N GLU A 16 -4.17 30.98 18.04
CA GLU A 16 -2.72 30.91 17.88
C GLU A 16 -1.98 30.73 19.22
N LYS A 17 -2.43 31.43 20.26
CA LYS A 17 -1.88 31.31 21.61
C LYS A 17 -2.08 29.91 22.18
N MET A 18 -3.31 29.39 22.10
CA MET A 18 -3.62 28.04 22.57
C MET A 18 -2.85 26.96 21.79
N PHE A 19 -2.60 27.18 20.51
CA PHE A 19 -1.76 26.31 19.70
C PHE A 19 -0.30 26.29 20.19
N ILE A 20 0.31 27.45 20.48
CA ILE A 20 1.66 27.50 21.04
C ILE A 20 1.73 26.91 22.44
N ASP A 21 0.71 27.15 23.27
CA ASP A 21 0.63 26.55 24.61
C ASP A 21 0.62 25.01 24.51
N LEU A 22 -0.15 24.44 23.57
CA LEU A 22 -0.14 23.00 23.28
C LEU A 22 1.22 22.50 22.79
N CYS A 23 1.90 23.22 21.88
CA CYS A 23 3.24 22.85 21.41
C CYS A 23 4.24 22.84 22.56
N THR A 24 4.17 23.85 23.43
CA THR A 24 5.05 24.01 24.59
C THR A 24 4.82 22.90 25.60
N GLU A 25 3.56 22.60 25.93
CA GLU A 25 3.20 21.51 26.83
C GLU A 25 3.62 20.14 26.27
N TRP A 26 3.46 19.93 24.96
CA TRP A 26 3.91 18.70 24.28
C TRP A 26 5.42 18.50 24.39
N VAL A 27 6.19 19.54 24.09
CA VAL A 27 7.66 19.48 24.12
C VAL A 27 8.16 19.30 25.54
N TYR A 28 7.61 20.07 26.48
CA TYR A 28 7.99 20.03 27.89
C TYR A 28 7.67 18.67 28.52
N GLY A 29 6.50 18.09 28.24
CA GLY A 29 6.08 16.80 28.77
C GLY A 29 6.70 15.58 28.09
N SER A 30 7.53 15.77 27.06
CA SER A 30 8.14 14.66 26.32
C SER A 30 9.38 14.12 27.02
N PRO A 31 9.50 12.80 27.23
CA PRO A 31 10.71 12.20 27.80
C PRO A 31 11.93 12.34 26.89
N HIS A 32 11.72 12.65 25.60
CA HIS A 32 12.79 12.75 24.60
C HIS A 32 13.40 14.15 24.47
N TYR A 33 12.75 15.19 25.02
CA TYR A 33 13.13 16.59 24.80
C TYR A 33 13.58 17.32 26.08
N HIS A 34 13.84 16.56 27.15
CA HIS A 34 14.48 17.02 28.39
C HIS A 34 13.89 18.31 29.02
N ASN A 35 12.56 18.43 29.05
CA ASN A 35 11.84 19.57 29.65
C ASN A 35 12.32 20.94 29.12
N LEU A 36 12.49 21.06 27.80
CA LEU A 36 12.81 22.33 27.16
C LEU A 36 11.69 23.34 27.39
N GLU A 37 11.98 24.39 28.17
CA GLU A 37 11.03 25.45 28.49
C GLU A 37 11.01 26.48 27.36
N ILE A 38 9.86 26.59 26.66
CA ILE A 38 9.65 27.54 25.58
C ILE A 38 8.94 28.78 26.17
N LYS A 39 9.56 29.95 26.04
CA LYS A 39 8.99 31.24 26.48
C LYS A 39 8.75 32.09 25.26
N TYR A 40 7.55 32.00 24.69
CA TYR A 40 7.17 32.71 23.49
C TYR A 40 5.87 33.49 23.70
N ASP A 41 5.87 34.77 23.33
CA ASP A 41 4.66 35.57 23.25
C ASP A 41 4.23 35.69 21.79
N VAL A 42 3.14 35.01 21.45
CA VAL A 42 2.54 35.03 20.11
C VAL A 42 2.17 36.46 19.68
N SER A 43 1.84 37.33 20.62
CA SER A 43 1.45 38.71 20.33
C SER A 43 2.57 39.50 19.64
N ALA A 44 3.82 39.18 19.94
CA ALA A 44 4.98 39.84 19.34
C ALA A 44 5.14 39.53 17.84
N HIS A 45 4.63 38.38 17.37
CA HIS A 45 4.81 37.89 15.98
C HIS A 45 6.28 37.87 15.51
N GLU A 46 7.22 37.74 16.46
CA GLU A 46 8.65 37.68 16.19
C GLU A 46 9.11 36.23 15.99
N ASP A 47 10.25 36.08 15.31
CA ASP A 47 10.91 34.78 15.20
C ASP A 47 11.55 34.41 16.53
N TYR A 48 11.37 33.17 16.96
CA TYR A 48 11.94 32.65 18.20
C TYR A 48 12.72 31.38 17.94
N GLU A 49 13.85 31.24 18.62
CA GLU A 49 14.70 30.07 18.53
C GLU A 49 15.31 29.74 19.89
N ILE A 50 15.26 28.47 20.26
CA ILE A 50 15.94 27.95 21.44
C ILE A 50 16.55 26.59 21.11
N THR A 51 17.76 26.36 21.59
CA THR A 51 18.47 25.08 21.42
C THR A 51 18.94 24.59 22.78
N LYS A 52 18.69 23.31 23.07
CA LYS A 52 19.18 22.62 24.26
C LYS A 52 19.68 21.24 23.83
N GLU A 53 20.97 20.98 24.04
CA GLU A 53 21.64 19.74 23.68
C GLU A 53 21.44 19.38 22.19
N ASN A 54 20.71 18.31 21.91
CA ASN A 54 20.42 17.81 20.57
C ASN A 54 19.04 18.22 20.04
N VAL A 55 18.32 19.06 20.78
CA VAL A 55 16.96 19.51 20.45
C VAL A 55 16.97 21.02 20.18
N LYS A 56 16.37 21.41 19.06
CA LYS A 56 16.20 22.81 18.65
C LYS A 56 14.72 23.07 18.34
N CYS A 57 14.17 24.10 18.96
CA CYS A 57 12.82 24.59 18.70
C CYS A 57 12.89 25.94 18.00
N GLN A 58 12.03 26.14 17.01
CA GLN A 58 11.89 27.40 16.29
C GLN A 58 10.41 27.74 16.15
N ILE A 59 10.07 29.02 16.27
CA ILE A 59 8.71 29.53 16.04
C ILE A 59 8.81 30.68 15.06
N THR A 60 7.90 30.71 14.09
CA THR A 60 7.79 31.80 13.14
C THR A 60 6.32 32.08 12.83
N CYS A 61 6.01 33.33 12.55
CA CYS A 61 4.67 33.78 12.22
C CYS A 61 4.65 34.49 10.86
N TYR A 62 3.54 34.32 10.14
CA TYR A 62 3.23 35.07 8.93
C TYR A 62 1.76 35.50 8.97
N LYS A 63 1.48 36.73 8.56
CA LYS A 63 0.13 37.28 8.53
C LYS A 63 -0.03 38.24 7.37
N ASP A 64 -1.09 38.06 6.60
CA ASP A 64 -1.55 38.99 5.56
C ASP A 64 -3.02 39.37 5.79
N SER A 65 -3.71 39.91 4.78
CA SER A 65 -5.10 40.35 4.90
C SER A 65 -6.10 39.20 5.09
N ASN A 66 -5.76 37.99 4.66
CA ASN A 66 -6.68 36.86 4.55
C ASN A 66 -6.23 35.65 5.39
N THR A 67 -4.92 35.51 5.60
CA THR A 67 -4.31 34.32 6.20
C THR A 67 -3.40 34.70 7.37
N SER A 68 -3.56 33.99 8.49
CA SER A 68 -2.66 34.03 9.64
C SER A 68 -2.05 32.65 9.87
N ILE A 69 -0.74 32.60 10.05
CA ILE A 69 0.02 31.35 10.18
C ILE A 69 0.98 31.47 11.34
N VAL A 70 0.92 30.48 12.24
CA VAL A 70 1.91 30.27 13.30
C VAL A 70 2.54 28.90 13.11
N ALA A 71 3.85 28.87 12.88
CA ALA A 71 4.59 27.65 12.64
C ALA A 71 5.57 27.38 13.76
N PHE A 72 5.55 26.14 14.23
CA PHE A 72 6.42 25.59 15.25
C PHE A 72 7.23 24.45 14.64
N ARG A 73 8.56 24.52 14.74
CA ARG A 73 9.48 23.49 14.25
C ARG A 73 10.28 22.92 15.40
N LEU A 74 10.27 21.60 15.51
CA LEU A 74 11.10 20.83 16.42
C LEU A 74 12.11 20.01 15.63
N ASN A 75 13.39 20.26 15.85
CA ASN A 75 14.49 19.48 15.32
C ASN A 75 15.12 18.68 16.46
N ASN A 76 15.17 17.36 16.31
CA ASN A 76 15.83 16.46 17.25
C ASN A 76 16.87 15.61 16.52
N ASN A 77 18.13 15.69 16.97
CA ASN A 77 19.21 14.86 16.47
C ASN A 77 19.42 13.66 17.40
N ASP A 78 18.97 12.49 16.97
CA ASP A 78 19.18 11.23 17.68
C ASP A 78 20.29 10.43 16.99
N ASN A 79 21.51 10.53 17.51
CA ASN A 79 22.67 9.73 17.09
C ASN A 79 22.92 9.71 15.57
N GLY A 80 22.76 10.87 14.91
CA GLY A 80 22.97 11.02 13.46
C GLY A 80 21.71 10.82 12.61
N THR A 81 20.57 10.50 13.23
CA THR A 81 19.24 10.59 12.61
C THR A 81 18.58 11.91 13.04
N ILE A 82 18.31 12.78 12.07
CA ILE A 82 17.70 14.08 12.28
C ILE A 82 16.21 13.97 12.00
N TRP A 83 15.41 14.21 13.04
CA TRP A 83 13.96 14.31 12.96
C TRP A 83 13.55 15.78 12.98
N ILE A 84 12.71 16.20 12.04
CA ILE A 84 12.21 17.57 11.92
C ILE A 84 10.68 17.49 11.87
N ILE A 85 10.03 17.92 12.95
CA ILE A 85 8.58 17.98 13.05
C ILE A 85 8.14 19.44 12.90
N ASP A 86 7.37 19.70 11.85
CA ASP A 86 6.74 21.00 11.60
C ASP A 86 5.26 20.92 11.95
N LEU A 87 4.82 21.81 12.82
CA LEU A 87 3.43 22.01 13.23
C LEU A 87 3.03 23.42 12.81
N LEU A 88 2.04 23.55 11.92
CA LEU A 88 1.58 24.84 11.42
C LEU A 88 0.12 25.00 11.78
N PHE A 89 -0.21 26.00 12.58
CA PHE A 89 -1.57 26.48 12.75
C PHE A 89 -1.85 27.53 11.68
N ILE A 90 -2.92 27.33 10.90
CA ILE A 90 -3.28 28.17 9.78
C ILE A 90 -4.74 28.56 9.95
N ASP A 91 -5.00 29.87 9.93
CA ASP A 91 -6.32 30.47 9.83
C ASP A 91 -6.41 31.19 8.48
N ASP A 92 -7.14 30.60 7.54
CA ASP A 92 -7.37 31.15 6.20
C ASP A 92 -8.85 31.54 6.09
N ASN A 93 -9.11 32.85 6.18
CA ASN A 93 -10.46 33.42 6.16
C ASN A 93 -11.46 32.75 7.13
N GLY A 94 -10.99 32.35 8.32
CA GLY A 94 -11.80 31.67 9.34
C GLY A 94 -11.82 30.14 9.20
N ASN A 95 -11.30 29.57 8.11
CA ASN A 95 -11.08 28.14 8.00
C ASN A 95 -9.77 27.76 8.69
N ARG A 96 -9.88 27.07 9.82
CA ARG A 96 -8.73 26.72 10.65
C ARG A 96 -8.30 25.28 10.51
N PHE A 97 -7.00 25.08 10.37
CA PHE A 97 -6.40 23.76 10.30
C PHE A 97 -4.99 23.74 10.91
N ILE A 98 -4.60 22.57 11.40
CA ILE A 98 -3.24 22.28 11.82
C ILE A 98 -2.62 21.35 10.79
N SER A 99 -1.57 21.80 10.12
CA SER A 99 -0.72 20.95 9.27
C SER A 99 0.43 20.39 10.11
N ILE A 100 0.68 19.09 9.97
CA ILE A 100 1.71 18.37 10.72
C ILE A 100 2.56 17.62 9.72
N GLN A 101 3.86 17.89 9.68
CA GLN A 101 4.81 17.19 8.82
C GLN A 101 5.97 16.67 9.66
N ASN A 102 6.32 15.39 9.48
CA ASN A 102 7.51 14.81 10.09
C ASN A 102 8.50 14.41 8.99
N ASN A 103 9.70 14.96 9.04
CA ASN A 103 10.79 14.66 8.16
C ASN A 103 11.90 13.93 8.91
N CYS A 104 12.42 12.85 8.33
CA CYS A 104 13.54 12.10 8.84
C CYS A 104 14.69 12.11 7.83
N ASN A 105 15.89 12.48 8.28
CA ASN A 105 17.12 12.43 7.52
C ASN A 105 18.17 11.64 8.32
N SER A 106 18.58 10.48 7.83
CA SER A 106 19.67 9.69 8.42
C SER A 106 20.93 9.80 7.58
N ARG A 107 22.10 9.86 8.23
CA ARG A 107 23.40 9.77 7.56
C ARG A 107 23.84 8.31 7.32
N ALA A 108 23.17 7.33 7.92
CA ALA A 108 23.48 5.93 7.76
C ALA A 108 22.76 5.33 6.53
N TYR A 109 23.46 4.48 5.79
CA TYR A 109 22.85 3.64 4.75
C TYR A 109 22.09 2.48 5.43
N ASP A 110 20.81 2.66 5.72
CA ASP A 110 19.90 1.59 6.14
C ASP A 110 18.85 1.35 5.04
N PRO A 111 18.69 0.13 4.51
CA PRO A 111 17.67 -0.18 3.51
C PRO A 111 16.23 -0.12 4.05
N ARG A 112 16.05 -0.05 5.38
CA ARG A 112 14.73 0.01 6.02
C ARG A 112 14.30 1.46 6.20
N PHE A 113 13.04 1.74 5.85
CA PHE A 113 12.41 3.01 6.18
C PHE A 113 12.44 3.24 7.71
N PRO A 114 12.78 4.46 8.16
CA PRO A 114 12.75 4.77 9.58
C PRO A 114 11.33 4.56 10.10
N LYS A 115 11.20 3.79 11.19
CA LYS A 115 9.91 3.57 11.85
C LYS A 115 9.42 4.91 12.38
N ASN A 116 8.44 5.47 11.68
CA ASN A 116 7.80 6.70 12.11
C ASN A 116 6.59 6.39 12.98
N HIS A 117 6.40 7.20 14.01
CA HIS A 117 5.23 7.17 14.86
C HIS A 117 4.44 8.46 14.69
N LYS A 118 3.11 8.34 14.70
CA LYS A 118 2.21 9.50 14.75
C LYS A 118 2.65 10.42 15.91
N PRO A 119 2.94 11.71 15.67
CA PRO A 119 3.36 12.60 16.74
C PRO A 119 2.33 12.66 17.87
N ASN A 120 2.77 12.51 19.11
CA ASN A 120 1.90 12.58 20.29
C ASN A 120 1.18 13.93 20.43
N PHE A 121 1.65 14.97 19.75
CA PHE A 121 0.95 16.24 19.60
C PHE A 121 -0.50 16.07 19.12
N ILE A 122 -0.76 15.13 18.20
CA ILE A 122 -2.12 14.85 17.70
C ILE A 122 -3.02 14.34 18.83
N LYS A 123 -2.48 13.52 19.73
CA LYS A 123 -3.22 13.05 20.91
C LYS A 123 -3.68 14.22 21.78
N LYS A 124 -2.82 15.23 21.99
CA LYS A 124 -3.19 16.43 22.75
C LYS A 124 -4.31 17.24 22.09
N ILE A 125 -4.32 17.33 20.75
CA ILE A 125 -5.44 17.98 20.02
C ILE A 125 -6.76 17.29 20.34
N MET A 126 -6.77 15.95 20.32
CA MET A 126 -7.99 15.16 20.58
C MET A 126 -8.41 15.21 22.05
N GLU A 127 -7.45 15.10 22.98
CA GLU A 127 -7.71 15.17 24.44
C GLU A 127 -8.30 16.51 24.88
N ASN A 128 -7.96 17.61 24.19
CA ASN A 128 -8.52 18.93 24.42
C ASN A 128 -9.71 19.25 23.51
N GLU A 129 -10.23 18.26 22.78
CA GLU A 129 -11.40 18.37 21.89
C GLU A 129 -11.29 19.50 20.85
N TYR A 130 -10.09 19.80 20.35
CA TYR A 130 -9.88 20.88 19.38
C TYR A 130 -10.14 20.46 17.92
N GLY A 131 -10.33 19.17 17.65
CA GLY A 131 -10.72 18.69 16.32
C GLY A 131 -12.05 19.30 15.88
N ALA A 132 -12.17 19.64 14.59
CA ALA A 132 -13.37 20.26 14.06
C ALA A 132 -14.62 19.42 14.35
N ASP A 133 -15.68 20.11 14.75
CA ASP A 133 -16.96 19.49 15.01
C ASP A 133 -17.88 19.68 13.81
N ASP A 134 -18.40 18.58 13.30
CA ASP A 134 -19.31 18.53 12.16
C ASP A 134 -20.31 17.42 12.46
N LEU A 135 -21.60 17.69 12.26
CA LEU A 135 -22.71 16.82 12.69
C LEU A 135 -22.51 15.34 12.34
N TYR A 136 -21.87 15.02 11.21
CA TYR A 136 -21.63 13.65 10.77
C TYR A 136 -20.14 13.29 10.63
N PHE A 137 -19.25 14.28 10.64
CA PHE A 137 -17.82 14.14 10.33
C PHE A 137 -16.94 14.86 11.35
N SER A 138 -17.24 14.71 12.65
CA SER A 138 -16.37 15.24 13.72
C SER A 138 -14.99 14.59 13.68
N VAL A 139 -13.95 15.40 13.89
CA VAL A 139 -12.57 14.95 13.93
C VAL A 139 -12.22 14.55 15.37
N THR A 140 -12.26 13.25 15.66
CA THR A 140 -12.04 12.71 17.02
C THR A 140 -11.10 11.52 17.02
N ASP A 141 -10.81 10.96 18.20
CA ASP A 141 -10.13 9.66 18.38
C ASP A 141 -11.10 8.51 18.68
N THR A 142 -12.40 8.76 18.51
CA THR A 142 -13.49 7.80 18.68
C THR A 142 -14.15 7.45 17.35
N PRO A 143 -14.70 6.24 17.19
CA PRO A 143 -15.40 5.86 15.98
C PRO A 143 -16.72 6.64 15.82
N LEU A 144 -17.05 7.01 14.60
CA LEU A 144 -18.35 7.54 14.20
C LEU A 144 -19.28 6.36 13.87
N ILE A 145 -20.46 6.33 14.45
CA ILE A 145 -21.40 5.23 14.24
C ILE A 145 -22.28 5.51 13.03
N CYS A 146 -22.25 4.61 12.06
CA CYS A 146 -23.15 4.58 10.91
C CYS A 146 -24.37 3.73 11.26
N ASP A 147 -25.53 4.37 11.27
CA ASP A 147 -26.83 3.77 11.51
C ASP A 147 -27.81 4.15 10.39
N LYS A 148 -29.04 3.65 10.46
CA LYS A 148 -30.07 3.92 9.44
C LYS A 148 -30.42 5.40 9.27
N THR A 149 -30.21 6.23 10.29
CA THR A 149 -30.58 7.65 10.29
C THR A 149 -29.54 8.52 9.58
N ASN A 150 -28.26 8.13 9.65
CA ASN A 150 -27.14 8.89 9.11
C ASN A 150 -26.42 8.21 7.93
N ALA A 151 -26.76 6.96 7.60
CA ALA A 151 -26.20 6.17 6.49
C ALA A 151 -26.11 6.94 5.17
N VAL A 152 -27.14 7.73 4.83
CA VAL A 152 -27.16 8.54 3.60
C VAL A 152 -25.96 9.49 3.51
N LYS A 153 -25.53 10.08 4.64
CA LYS A 153 -24.40 11.02 4.67
C LYS A 153 -23.05 10.34 4.47
N TYR A 154 -22.88 9.15 5.02
CA TYR A 154 -21.68 8.36 4.75
C TYR A 154 -21.66 7.79 3.33
N ALA A 155 -22.82 7.41 2.79
CA ALA A 155 -22.94 6.98 1.40
C ALA A 155 -22.64 8.12 0.41
N GLU A 156 -23.13 9.33 0.67
CA GLU A 156 -22.80 10.55 -0.08
C GLU A 156 -21.27 10.77 -0.14
N TYR A 157 -20.56 10.58 0.98
CA TYR A 157 -19.10 10.68 1.02
C TYR A 157 -18.42 9.57 0.20
N ILE A 158 -18.82 8.30 0.39
CA ILE A 158 -18.28 7.14 -0.34
C ILE A 158 -18.45 7.31 -1.86
N CYS A 159 -19.56 7.90 -2.29
CA CYS A 159 -19.85 8.16 -3.70
C CYS A 159 -19.17 9.44 -4.23
N GLY A 160 -18.35 10.13 -3.43
CA GLY A 160 -17.62 11.33 -3.84
C GLY A 160 -18.47 12.60 -3.97
N THR A 161 -19.72 12.59 -3.50
CA THR A 161 -20.64 13.74 -3.62
C THR A 161 -20.42 14.81 -2.56
N VAL A 162 -19.86 14.43 -1.41
CA VAL A 162 -19.51 15.36 -0.32
C VAL A 162 -18.00 15.52 -0.25
N LYS A 163 -17.54 16.78 -0.21
CA LYS A 163 -16.12 17.11 -0.02
C LYS A 163 -15.84 17.33 1.46
N LYS A 164 -15.01 16.49 2.06
CA LYS A 164 -14.41 16.72 3.38
C LYS A 164 -12.88 16.70 3.26
N PRO A 165 -12.14 17.30 4.22
CA PRO A 165 -10.68 17.40 4.12
C PRO A 165 -9.94 16.10 4.47
N LEU A 166 -10.56 15.20 5.25
CA LEU A 166 -9.94 13.93 5.64
C LEU A 166 -10.55 12.75 4.88
N PRO A 167 -9.75 11.70 4.59
CA PRO A 167 -10.23 10.38 4.19
C PRO A 167 -11.21 9.77 5.20
N MET A 168 -11.97 8.78 4.73
CA MET A 168 -12.81 7.92 5.59
C MET A 168 -12.30 6.49 5.58
N VAL A 169 -12.11 5.92 6.75
CA VAL A 169 -11.96 4.48 6.95
C VAL A 169 -13.29 3.92 7.41
N TYR A 170 -13.94 3.18 6.53
CA TYR A 170 -15.24 2.57 6.74
C TYR A 170 -15.09 1.11 7.16
N VAL A 171 -15.59 0.78 8.34
CA VAL A 171 -15.56 -0.57 8.91
C VAL A 171 -16.95 -1.17 8.79
N SER A 172 -17.09 -2.11 7.86
CA SER A 172 -18.36 -2.84 7.72
C SER A 172 -18.48 -3.93 8.77
N LYS A 173 -19.72 -4.22 9.15
CA LYS A 173 -20.07 -5.26 10.10
C LYS A 173 -20.06 -6.62 9.40
N ASP A 174 -19.31 -7.56 9.96
CA ASP A 174 -19.54 -8.98 9.70
C ASP A 174 -20.63 -9.50 10.63
N PHE A 175 -21.33 -10.57 10.27
CA PHE A 175 -22.44 -11.18 11.02
C PHE A 175 -22.80 -10.46 12.34
N ASP A 176 -22.18 -10.86 13.46
CA ASP A 176 -22.30 -10.20 14.77
C ASP A 176 -20.95 -9.68 15.31
N SER A 177 -19.96 -9.46 14.44
CA SER A 177 -18.60 -9.08 14.84
C SER A 177 -17.93 -8.10 13.87
N TYR A 178 -16.79 -7.56 14.30
CA TYR A 178 -15.93 -6.75 13.45
C TYR A 178 -14.59 -7.45 13.29
N THR A 179 -13.98 -7.32 12.11
CA THR A 179 -12.69 -7.93 11.78
C THR A 179 -11.51 -7.23 12.45
N VAL A 180 -11.72 -6.03 13.00
CA VAL A 180 -10.71 -5.20 13.67
C VAL A 180 -11.24 -4.60 14.96
N ASP A 181 -10.33 -4.25 15.87
CA ASP A 181 -10.65 -3.37 16.99
C ASP A 181 -10.79 -1.93 16.48
N TYR A 182 -12.01 -1.55 16.13
CA TYR A 182 -12.31 -0.23 15.57
C TYR A 182 -12.07 0.92 16.57
N ASN A 183 -12.09 0.68 17.88
CA ASN A 183 -11.78 1.71 18.88
C ASN A 183 -10.27 2.01 18.89
N LYS A 184 -9.46 0.96 18.85
CA LYS A 184 -8.01 1.09 18.69
C LYS A 184 -7.66 1.72 17.35
N LEU A 185 -8.36 1.34 16.27
CA LEU A 185 -8.16 1.91 14.94
C LEU A 185 -8.50 3.41 14.93
N ALA A 186 -9.62 3.84 15.52
CA ALA A 186 -9.98 5.26 15.65
C ALA A 186 -8.88 6.06 16.37
N LYS A 187 -8.33 5.53 17.47
CA LYS A 187 -7.20 6.16 18.18
C LYS A 187 -5.93 6.23 17.34
N TRP A 188 -5.63 5.19 16.55
CA TRP A 188 -4.48 5.17 15.66
C TRP A 188 -4.63 6.18 14.52
N LEU A 189 -5.83 6.26 13.95
CA LEU A 189 -6.16 7.10 12.80
C LEU A 189 -6.63 8.51 13.17
N SER A 190 -6.71 8.84 14.45
CA SER A 190 -7.15 10.17 14.90
C SER A 190 -6.31 11.27 14.26
N GLY A 191 -7.00 12.28 13.73
CA GLY A 191 -6.39 13.38 12.96
C GLY A 191 -5.89 13.00 11.57
N MET A 192 -6.08 11.77 11.10
CA MET A 192 -5.70 11.32 9.75
C MET A 192 -6.90 10.89 8.89
N ALA A 193 -7.94 10.35 9.52
CA ALA A 193 -9.18 9.94 8.85
C ALA A 193 -10.37 9.93 9.80
N TYR A 194 -11.56 9.97 9.23
CA TYR A 194 -12.81 9.60 9.91
C TYR A 194 -12.90 8.09 9.98
N VAL A 195 -13.06 7.51 11.18
CA VAL A 195 -13.32 6.07 11.32
C VAL A 195 -14.81 5.86 11.50
N VAL A 196 -15.48 5.34 10.48
CA VAL A 196 -16.93 5.14 10.46
C VAL A 196 -17.24 3.65 10.58
N VAL A 197 -18.14 3.27 11.49
CA VAL A 197 -18.41 1.87 11.82
C VAL A 197 -19.91 1.60 11.71
N GLU A 198 -20.30 0.57 10.96
CA GLU A 198 -21.72 0.15 10.88
C GLU A 198 -22.22 -0.38 12.22
N ASP A 199 -23.41 0.04 12.65
CA ASP A 199 -24.04 -0.42 13.90
C ASP A 199 -24.62 -1.84 13.80
N SER A 200 -25.14 -2.21 12.63
CA SER A 200 -26.02 -3.36 12.43
C SER A 200 -25.93 -3.90 11.00
N LYS A 201 -26.34 -5.16 10.79
CA LYS A 201 -26.32 -5.80 9.48
C LYS A 201 -27.36 -5.18 8.54
N GLU A 202 -28.46 -4.68 9.08
CA GLU A 202 -29.46 -3.92 8.34
C GLU A 202 -28.87 -2.64 7.75
N THR A 203 -28.00 -1.95 8.50
CA THR A 203 -27.26 -0.80 7.98
C THR A 203 -26.29 -1.23 6.87
N SER A 204 -25.64 -2.40 6.95
CA SER A 204 -24.83 -2.92 5.84
C SER A 204 -25.62 -3.11 4.54
N PHE A 205 -26.84 -3.67 4.62
CA PHE A 205 -27.70 -3.83 3.46
C PHE A 205 -28.16 -2.49 2.89
N LEU A 206 -28.50 -1.54 3.76
CA LEU A 206 -28.86 -0.19 3.36
C LEU A 206 -27.70 0.51 2.64
N MET A 207 -26.50 0.49 3.23
CA MET A 207 -25.29 1.10 2.67
C MET A 207 -24.90 0.48 1.34
N LYS A 208 -25.07 -0.84 1.17
CA LYS A 208 -24.88 -1.51 -0.11
C LYS A 208 -25.82 -0.98 -1.20
N GLY A 209 -27.09 -0.75 -0.87
CA GLY A 209 -28.04 -0.15 -1.80
C GLY A 209 -27.74 1.31 -2.13
N LEU A 210 -27.41 2.12 -1.11
CA LEU A 210 -27.13 3.55 -1.28
C LEU A 210 -25.85 3.85 -2.07
N THR A 211 -24.86 2.97 -2.01
CA THR A 211 -23.56 3.17 -2.64
C THR A 211 -23.37 2.34 -3.92
N ASP A 212 -24.39 1.66 -4.40
CA ASP A 212 -24.29 0.68 -5.51
C ASP A 212 -23.15 -0.33 -5.28
N SER A 213 -23.07 -0.85 -4.05
CA SER A 213 -22.01 -1.77 -3.59
C SER A 213 -20.57 -1.23 -3.65
N LYS A 214 -20.36 0.09 -3.80
CA LYS A 214 -19.02 0.71 -3.66
C LYS A 214 -18.51 0.69 -2.21
N ASN A 215 -19.40 0.57 -1.22
CA ASN A 215 -19.01 0.41 0.18
C ASN A 215 -18.33 -0.95 0.44
N ALA A 216 -17.39 -0.98 1.39
CA ALA A 216 -16.91 -2.23 1.96
C ALA A 216 -18.07 -2.91 2.70
N HIS A 217 -18.14 -4.23 2.60
CA HIS A 217 -19.24 -5.03 3.15
C HIS A 217 -18.73 -6.40 3.61
N ASN A 218 -19.53 -7.11 4.41
CA ASN A 218 -19.19 -8.44 4.95
C ASN A 218 -17.90 -8.47 5.78
N GLY A 219 -17.74 -7.50 6.70
CA GLY A 219 -16.57 -7.41 7.57
C GLY A 219 -15.34 -6.80 6.90
N TYR A 220 -15.44 -6.39 5.63
CA TYR A 220 -14.33 -5.72 4.95
C TYR A 220 -14.20 -4.28 5.42
N ILE A 221 -13.01 -3.72 5.20
CA ILE A 221 -12.69 -2.35 5.58
C ILE A 221 -12.34 -1.58 4.31
N GLY A 222 -12.98 -0.42 4.12
CA GLY A 222 -12.76 0.45 2.98
C GLY A 222 -12.03 1.72 3.39
N ILE A 223 -11.02 2.14 2.63
CA ILE A 223 -10.45 3.49 2.70
C ILE A 223 -11.00 4.28 1.50
N TYR A 224 -11.71 5.37 1.79
CA TYR A 224 -12.32 6.27 0.80
C TYR A 224 -11.64 7.62 0.87
N TYR A 225 -11.26 8.16 -0.31
CA TYR A 225 -10.49 9.38 -0.40
C TYR A 225 -11.37 10.60 -0.69
N PRO A 226 -11.05 11.75 -0.10
CA PRO A 226 -11.90 12.93 -0.24
C PRO A 226 -11.95 13.44 -1.68
N GLY A 227 -13.16 13.74 -2.17
CA GLY A 227 -13.36 14.33 -3.49
C GLY A 227 -13.01 13.43 -4.68
N SER A 228 -12.86 12.11 -4.44
CA SER A 228 -12.54 11.11 -5.47
C SER A 228 -13.44 9.88 -5.33
N GLU A 229 -13.68 9.18 -6.44
CA GLU A 229 -14.30 7.84 -6.41
C GLU A 229 -13.26 6.74 -6.15
N LYS A 230 -11.98 7.08 -5.97
CA LYS A 230 -10.94 6.10 -5.64
C LYS A 230 -11.16 5.57 -4.22
N TYR A 231 -11.01 4.26 -4.06
CA TYR A 231 -11.08 3.60 -2.76
C TYR A 231 -10.19 2.34 -2.74
N GLN A 232 -9.91 1.85 -1.54
CA GLN A 232 -9.20 0.59 -1.29
C GLN A 232 -10.03 -0.27 -0.35
N ILE A 233 -10.20 -1.56 -0.65
CA ILE A 233 -10.93 -2.50 0.21
C ILE A 233 -9.95 -3.55 0.71
N TYR A 234 -10.06 -3.88 2.00
CA TYR A 234 -9.26 -4.87 2.69
C TYR A 234 -10.14 -5.96 3.28
N SER A 235 -9.75 -7.21 3.09
CA SER A 235 -10.35 -8.37 3.74
C SER A 235 -9.43 -8.92 4.84
N SER A 236 -10.03 -9.58 5.83
CA SER A 236 -9.29 -10.37 6.82
C SER A 236 -8.57 -11.58 6.20
N ALA A 237 -8.97 -12.02 5.01
CA ALA A 237 -8.27 -13.09 4.28
C ALA A 237 -6.92 -12.62 3.69
N ASP A 238 -6.73 -11.31 3.53
CA ASP A 238 -5.53 -10.74 2.89
C ASP A 238 -4.35 -10.61 3.86
N VAL A 239 -4.57 -10.75 5.18
CA VAL A 239 -3.57 -10.47 6.21
C VAL A 239 -3.78 -11.35 7.45
N LEU A 240 -2.72 -11.74 8.14
CA LEU A 240 -2.81 -12.40 9.46
C LEU A 240 -3.52 -11.47 10.47
N SER A 241 -4.34 -12.06 11.35
CA SER A 241 -5.10 -11.35 12.39
C SER A 241 -4.21 -10.42 13.25
N GLY A 242 -4.58 -9.14 13.36
CA GLY A 242 -3.84 -8.10 14.11
C GLY A 242 -2.84 -7.28 13.29
N GLU A 243 -2.53 -7.68 12.07
CA GLU A 243 -1.75 -6.88 11.12
C GLU A 243 -2.64 -5.99 10.23
N LEU A 244 -3.95 -6.25 10.18
CA LEU A 244 -4.88 -5.52 9.34
C LEU A 244 -4.98 -4.04 9.73
N GLU A 245 -5.12 -3.71 11.01
CA GLU A 245 -5.16 -2.32 11.50
C GLU A 245 -3.86 -1.57 11.18
N ARG A 246 -2.73 -2.28 11.27
CA ARG A 246 -1.41 -1.75 10.95
C ARG A 246 -1.30 -1.46 9.45
N SER A 247 -1.74 -2.40 8.61
CA SER A 247 -1.74 -2.26 7.15
C SER A 247 -2.64 -1.10 6.71
N ILE A 248 -3.84 -0.97 7.27
CA ILE A 248 -4.74 0.17 7.02
C ILE A 248 -4.04 1.49 7.39
N SER A 249 -3.42 1.54 8.56
CA SER A 249 -2.73 2.76 9.04
C SER A 249 -1.57 3.14 8.13
N LEU A 250 -0.76 2.17 7.69
CA LEU A 250 0.38 2.41 6.79
C LEU A 250 -0.07 2.85 5.41
N ASN A 251 -1.08 2.20 4.83
CA ASN A 251 -1.60 2.56 3.51
C ASN A 251 -2.26 3.94 3.51
N LEU A 252 -3.00 4.28 4.57
CA LEU A 252 -3.55 5.62 4.75
C LEU A 252 -2.43 6.67 4.84
N GLN A 253 -1.41 6.44 5.68
CA GLN A 253 -0.27 7.35 5.81
C GLN A 253 0.46 7.56 4.48
N GLN A 254 0.69 6.49 3.72
CA GLN A 254 1.28 6.58 2.39
C GLN A 254 0.42 7.41 1.44
N SER A 255 -0.91 7.23 1.49
CA SER A 255 -1.85 7.99 0.68
C SER A 255 -1.82 9.48 1.01
N LEU A 256 -1.73 9.84 2.29
CA LEU A 256 -1.60 11.22 2.74
C LEU A 256 -0.28 11.85 2.27
N ILE A 257 0.84 11.12 2.37
CA ILE A 257 2.15 11.57 1.86
C ILE A 257 2.11 11.81 0.34
N ASN A 258 1.39 10.97 -0.40
CA ASN A 258 1.25 11.10 -1.85
C ASN A 258 0.32 12.25 -2.27
N HIS A 259 -0.58 12.70 -1.39
CA HIS A 259 -1.61 13.71 -1.65
C HIS A 259 -1.18 15.14 -1.25
N MET A 260 0.11 15.48 -1.23
CA MET A 260 0.52 16.86 -0.95
C MET A 260 0.01 17.80 -2.05
N SER A 261 -0.98 18.64 -1.72
CA SER A 261 -1.50 19.64 -2.66
C SER A 261 -0.50 20.80 -2.84
N SER A 262 -0.47 21.42 -4.02
CA SER A 262 0.43 22.56 -4.31
C SER A 262 0.16 23.78 -3.41
N ASP A 263 -1.01 23.83 -2.80
CA ASP A 263 -1.53 24.97 -2.05
C ASP A 263 -1.33 24.82 -0.53
N GLU A 264 -0.63 23.77 -0.09
CA GLU A 264 -0.34 23.54 1.33
C GLU A 264 0.88 24.31 1.81
N TYR A 265 0.67 25.19 2.79
CA TYR A 265 1.74 25.87 3.51
C TYR A 265 2.69 24.88 4.19
N ASN A 266 3.99 25.07 3.96
CA ASN A 266 5.07 24.42 4.68
C ASN A 266 6.06 25.46 5.23
N TRP A 267 7.00 25.02 6.08
CA TRP A 267 7.97 25.91 6.70
C TRP A 267 8.73 26.77 5.68
N THR A 268 9.20 26.18 4.58
CA THR A 268 9.97 26.90 3.55
C THR A 268 9.13 27.98 2.90
N GLN A 269 7.88 27.68 2.55
CA GLN A 269 6.97 28.66 1.97
C GLN A 269 6.67 29.82 2.92
N ILE A 270 6.53 29.56 4.22
CA ILE A 270 6.36 30.64 5.22
C ILE A 270 7.57 31.56 5.23
N GLN A 271 8.79 31.01 5.21
CA GLN A 271 10.02 31.81 5.13
C GLN A 271 10.07 32.63 3.83
N THR A 272 9.69 32.04 2.70
CA THR A 272 9.59 32.74 1.42
C THR A 272 8.56 33.87 1.46
N LEU A 273 7.39 33.64 2.05
CA LEU A 273 6.34 34.66 2.21
C LEU A 273 6.80 35.82 3.11
N LYS A 274 7.50 35.54 4.21
CA LYS A 274 8.11 36.57 5.06
C LYS A 274 9.18 37.36 4.31
N ALA A 275 10.04 36.69 3.54
CA ALA A 275 11.06 37.35 2.73
C ALA A 275 10.43 38.28 1.67
N LYS A 276 9.40 37.80 0.95
CA LYS A 276 8.63 38.60 -0.02
C LYS A 276 7.97 39.81 0.65
N ALA A 277 7.37 39.64 1.84
CA ALA A 277 6.76 40.75 2.58
C ALA A 277 7.78 41.81 3.06
N LYS A 278 9.01 41.40 3.42
CA LYS A 278 10.09 42.33 3.78
C LYS A 278 10.56 43.15 2.58
N LEU A 279 10.64 42.55 1.39
CA LEU A 279 11.01 43.26 0.14
C LEU A 279 10.00 44.33 -0.25
N VAL A 280 8.69 44.04 -0.16
CA VAL A 280 7.65 45.02 -0.48
C VAL A 280 7.69 46.21 0.48
N LYS A 281 8.09 46.00 1.75
CA LYS A 281 8.20 47.08 2.75
C LYS A 281 9.52 47.87 2.64
N ASN A 282 10.60 47.25 2.20
CA ASN A 282 11.90 47.89 2.00
C ASN A 282 12.16 48.06 0.49
N GLU A 283 11.66 49.16 -0.10
CA GLU A 283 11.91 49.49 -1.52
C GLU A 283 13.42 49.66 -1.85
N ASN A 284 14.29 49.76 -0.85
CA ASN A 284 15.75 49.83 -0.99
C ASN A 284 16.45 48.70 -0.20
N SER A 285 17.21 47.86 -0.91
CA SER A 285 18.11 46.75 -0.47
C SER A 285 17.44 45.36 -0.37
N SER A 286 17.92 44.28 -1.02
CA SER A 286 19.23 43.97 -1.61
C SER A 286 19.07 43.06 -2.86
N LYS A 287 19.92 43.28 -3.88
CA LYS A 287 19.97 42.48 -5.12
C LYS A 287 20.14 40.98 -4.85
N GLU A 288 20.92 40.65 -3.82
CA GLU A 288 21.16 39.27 -3.34
C GLU A 288 19.89 38.57 -2.81
N LEU A 289 18.94 39.31 -2.20
CA LEU A 289 17.71 38.72 -1.68
C LEU A 289 16.69 38.45 -2.81
N ALA A 290 16.67 39.30 -3.83
CA ALA A 290 15.89 39.06 -5.05
C ALA A 290 16.45 37.86 -5.83
N GLU A 291 17.78 37.78 -5.97
CA GLU A 291 18.47 36.63 -6.60
C GLU A 291 18.23 35.32 -5.82
N PHE A 292 18.19 35.36 -4.48
CA PHE A 292 17.84 34.18 -3.66
C PHE A 292 16.40 33.71 -3.89
N ILE A 293 15.44 34.63 -4.03
CA ILE A 293 14.04 34.26 -4.33
C ILE A 293 13.92 33.71 -5.74
N GLU A 294 14.57 34.31 -6.73
CA GLU A 294 14.56 33.80 -8.11
C GLU A 294 15.20 32.41 -8.19
N TYR A 295 16.28 32.17 -7.45
CA TYR A 295 16.88 30.85 -7.31
C TYR A 295 15.93 29.85 -6.63
N ALA A 296 15.25 30.26 -5.56
CA ALA A 296 14.27 29.43 -4.87
C ALA A 296 13.08 29.08 -5.79
N ASP A 297 12.54 30.07 -6.51
CA ASP A 297 11.42 29.89 -7.44
C ASP A 297 11.81 28.97 -8.62
N ASN A 298 13.04 29.10 -9.15
CA ASN A 298 13.55 28.21 -10.21
C ASN A 298 13.78 26.78 -9.72
N THR A 299 14.34 26.59 -8.53
CA THR A 299 14.52 25.24 -7.95
C THR A 299 13.18 24.58 -7.61
N GLU A 300 12.19 25.36 -7.15
CA GLU A 300 10.82 24.86 -6.95
C GLU A 300 10.20 24.40 -8.28
N LYS A 301 10.42 25.15 -9.36
CA LYS A 301 9.96 24.78 -10.70
C LYS A 301 10.59 23.47 -11.18
N GLU A 302 11.92 23.34 -11.08
CA GLU A 302 12.63 22.10 -11.46
C GLU A 302 12.16 20.89 -10.64
N LEU A 303 11.95 21.07 -9.34
CA LEU A 303 11.42 20.01 -8.48
C LEU A 303 9.98 19.62 -8.85
N LYS A 304 9.12 20.59 -9.17
CA LYS A 304 7.75 20.33 -9.66
C LYS A 304 7.76 19.53 -10.96
N GLU A 305 8.58 19.91 -11.93
CA GLU A 305 8.72 19.18 -13.20
C GLU A 305 9.19 17.74 -12.97
N LYS A 306 10.11 17.53 -12.03
CA LYS A 306 10.61 16.20 -11.67
C LYS A 306 9.57 15.35 -10.93
N ILE A 307 8.77 15.96 -10.04
CA ILE A 307 7.63 15.31 -9.38
C ILE A 307 6.60 14.90 -10.43
N GLU A 308 6.26 15.78 -11.37
CA GLU A 308 5.29 15.49 -12.43
C GLU A 308 5.76 14.33 -13.32
N TYR A 309 7.05 14.30 -13.68
CA TYR A 309 7.66 13.17 -14.38
C TYR A 309 7.56 11.84 -13.59
N LEU A 310 7.89 11.87 -12.30
CA LEU A 310 7.81 10.69 -11.44
C LEU A 310 6.37 10.24 -11.23
N GLN A 311 5.42 11.16 -11.07
CA GLN A 311 3.99 10.87 -10.98
C GLN A 311 3.49 10.22 -12.26
N ARG A 312 3.79 10.77 -13.45
CA ARG A 312 3.42 10.14 -14.74
C ARG A 312 3.98 8.73 -14.87
N THR A 313 5.21 8.52 -14.42
CA THR A 313 5.85 7.19 -14.44
C THR A 313 5.15 6.23 -13.48
N ASN A 314 4.79 6.70 -12.29
CA ASN A 314 4.10 5.91 -11.28
C ASN A 314 2.65 5.60 -11.71
N ASP A 315 1.95 6.55 -12.32
CA ASP A 315 0.63 6.36 -12.91
C ASP A 315 0.68 5.32 -14.05
N ALA A 316 1.70 5.37 -14.90
CA ALA A 316 1.90 4.36 -15.94
C ALA A 316 2.13 2.95 -15.36
N LEU A 317 2.96 2.83 -14.32
CA LEU A 317 3.20 1.57 -13.62
C LEU A 317 1.96 1.08 -12.87
N THR A 318 1.20 1.99 -12.26
CA THR A 318 -0.05 1.69 -11.56
C THR A 318 -1.12 1.22 -12.56
N ALA A 319 -1.24 1.87 -13.72
CA ALA A 319 -2.13 1.43 -14.79
C ALA A 319 -1.73 0.05 -15.34
N GLN A 320 -0.42 -0.24 -15.43
CA GLN A 320 0.05 -1.59 -15.76
C GLN A 320 -0.36 -2.60 -14.68
N LEU A 321 -0.17 -2.29 -13.40
CA LEU A 321 -0.58 -3.14 -12.29
C LEU A 321 -2.10 -3.33 -12.24
N GLU A 322 -2.89 -2.28 -12.46
CA GLU A 322 -4.35 -2.36 -12.55
C GLU A 322 -4.79 -3.18 -13.75
N SER A 323 -4.16 -3.04 -14.91
CA SER A 323 -4.44 -3.87 -16.07
C SER A 323 -4.14 -5.36 -15.81
N LEU A 324 -3.09 -5.66 -15.05
CA LEU A 324 -2.74 -7.01 -14.60
C LEU A 324 -3.74 -7.52 -13.54
N LYS A 325 -4.21 -6.64 -12.64
CA LYS A 325 -5.22 -6.98 -11.62
C LYS A 325 -6.60 -7.19 -12.23
N VAL A 326 -7.03 -6.38 -13.20
CA VAL A 326 -8.30 -6.55 -13.93
C VAL A 326 -8.27 -7.83 -14.76
N LYS A 327 -7.14 -8.16 -15.40
CA LYS A 327 -6.92 -9.49 -16.00
C LYS A 327 -7.08 -10.63 -14.99
N LYS A 328 -6.77 -10.39 -13.71
CA LYS A 328 -6.91 -11.34 -12.61
C LYS A 328 -8.33 -11.37 -11.99
N GLN A 329 -9.10 -10.29 -12.10
CA GLN A 329 -10.41 -10.10 -11.43
C GLN A 329 -11.62 -10.56 -12.25
N ALA A 330 -11.44 -10.87 -13.53
CA ALA A 330 -12.47 -11.55 -14.30
C ALA A 330 -12.61 -13.01 -13.82
N SER A 331 -13.50 -13.25 -12.85
CA SER A 331 -13.93 -14.57 -12.35
C SER A 331 -12.79 -15.52 -11.93
N THR A 332 -12.10 -15.20 -10.85
CA THR A 332 -10.95 -16.00 -10.39
C THR A 332 -11.36 -17.19 -9.51
N ILE A 333 -10.98 -18.38 -9.93
CA ILE A 333 -10.82 -19.55 -9.06
C ILE A 333 -9.37 -19.53 -8.57
N CYS A 334 -9.14 -19.53 -7.26
CA CYS A 334 -7.81 -19.61 -6.67
C CYS A 334 -7.61 -20.99 -6.04
N LEU A 335 -6.62 -21.74 -6.52
CA LEU A 335 -6.25 -23.05 -5.98
C LEU A 335 -4.90 -22.91 -5.27
N SER A 336 -4.84 -23.32 -4.00
CA SER A 336 -3.62 -23.31 -3.19
C SER A 336 -3.04 -24.70 -3.04
N THR A 337 -1.71 -24.78 -2.98
CA THR A 337 -0.91 -26.00 -2.94
C THR A 337 0.41 -25.69 -2.22
N ASP A 338 0.94 -26.66 -1.48
CA ASP A 338 2.25 -26.59 -0.82
C ASP A 338 3.38 -27.15 -1.70
N LEU A 339 3.05 -27.62 -2.90
CA LEU A 339 4.00 -28.13 -3.88
C LEU A 339 4.63 -26.99 -4.70
N THR A 340 5.93 -27.13 -4.96
CA THR A 340 6.67 -26.27 -5.89
C THR A 340 6.65 -26.89 -7.28
N ASP A 341 6.41 -26.08 -8.30
CA ASP A 341 6.55 -26.47 -9.71
C ASP A 341 7.99 -26.91 -10.02
N PHE A 342 8.15 -28.07 -10.67
CA PHE A 342 9.44 -28.53 -11.19
C PHE A 342 9.81 -27.85 -12.51
N TYR A 343 8.82 -27.39 -13.26
CA TYR A 343 8.96 -26.60 -14.48
C TYR A 343 7.82 -25.58 -14.58
N ILE A 344 8.02 -24.57 -15.43
CA ILE A 344 7.08 -23.45 -15.58
C ILE A 344 5.65 -23.97 -15.75
N ASP A 345 4.77 -23.50 -14.87
CA ASP A 345 3.32 -23.74 -14.91
C ASP A 345 2.91 -25.24 -14.85
N GLU A 346 3.71 -26.11 -14.22
CA GLU A 346 3.41 -27.56 -14.06
C GLU A 346 2.03 -27.80 -13.43
N GLN A 347 1.76 -27.20 -12.27
CA GLN A 347 0.51 -27.43 -11.56
C GLN A 347 -0.70 -26.83 -12.30
N HIS A 348 -0.50 -25.70 -12.99
CA HIS A 348 -1.51 -25.09 -13.84
C HIS A 348 -1.88 -26.02 -15.01
N ASP A 349 -0.88 -26.50 -15.74
CA ASP A 349 -1.09 -27.40 -16.89
C ASP A 349 -1.72 -28.72 -16.45
N PHE A 350 -1.34 -29.27 -15.30
CA PHE A 350 -1.94 -30.48 -14.74
C PHE A 350 -3.45 -30.32 -14.49
N VAL A 351 -3.86 -29.23 -13.85
CA VAL A 351 -5.27 -28.93 -13.61
C VAL A 351 -6.03 -28.84 -14.95
N LEU A 352 -5.46 -28.16 -15.95
CA LEU A 352 -6.09 -28.08 -17.27
C LEU A 352 -6.17 -29.43 -17.98
N TYR A 353 -5.17 -30.30 -17.85
CA TYR A 353 -5.22 -31.66 -18.39
C TYR A 353 -6.37 -32.47 -17.78
N VAL A 354 -6.52 -32.43 -16.45
CA VAL A 354 -7.63 -33.09 -15.74
C VAL A 354 -8.98 -32.56 -16.23
N MET A 355 -9.13 -31.23 -16.30
CA MET A 355 -10.38 -30.60 -16.74
C MET A 355 -10.74 -30.97 -18.18
N ARG A 356 -9.75 -30.97 -19.10
CA ARG A 356 -9.95 -31.40 -20.49
C ARG A 356 -10.29 -32.89 -20.60
N GLU A 357 -9.68 -33.74 -19.78
CA GLU A 357 -9.98 -35.17 -19.76
C GLU A 357 -11.42 -35.42 -19.29
N ILE A 358 -11.86 -34.75 -18.22
CA ILE A 358 -13.23 -34.85 -17.72
C ILE A 358 -14.21 -34.30 -18.77
N ALA A 359 -13.91 -33.16 -19.40
CA ALA A 359 -14.72 -32.60 -20.47
C ALA A 359 -14.85 -33.57 -21.65
N SER A 360 -13.78 -34.31 -21.99
CA SER A 360 -13.82 -35.32 -23.06
C SER A 360 -14.69 -36.53 -22.74
N LYS A 361 -15.00 -36.80 -21.47
CA LYS A 361 -15.87 -37.92 -21.05
C LYS A 361 -17.36 -37.51 -20.99
N MET A 362 -17.64 -36.22 -21.05
CA MET A 362 -18.99 -35.64 -21.15
C MET A 362 -19.43 -35.61 -22.63
N HIS A 363 -20.02 -36.70 -23.11
CA HIS A 363 -20.44 -36.87 -24.51
C HIS A 363 -21.96 -36.87 -24.72
N ASN A 364 -22.77 -36.55 -23.70
CA ASN A 364 -24.22 -36.61 -23.84
C ASN A 364 -24.75 -35.31 -24.48
N PRO A 365 -25.52 -35.38 -25.59
CA PRO A 365 -26.04 -34.19 -26.28
C PRO A 365 -26.94 -33.27 -25.44
N TYR A 366 -27.38 -33.70 -24.25
CA TYR A 366 -28.13 -32.86 -23.30
C TYR A 366 -27.25 -32.11 -22.28
N GLU A 367 -25.92 -32.32 -22.26
CA GLU A 367 -25.03 -31.81 -21.22
C GLU A 367 -24.73 -30.30 -21.32
N SER A 368 -24.88 -29.70 -22.51
CA SER A 368 -24.72 -28.25 -22.73
C SER A 368 -25.72 -27.39 -21.98
N LYS A 369 -26.79 -27.99 -21.43
CA LYS A 369 -27.80 -27.32 -20.62
C LYS A 369 -27.42 -27.20 -19.14
N TYR A 370 -26.37 -27.90 -18.68
CA TYR A 370 -25.98 -27.90 -17.28
C TYR A 370 -24.89 -26.87 -16.98
N ARG A 371 -25.08 -26.12 -15.90
CA ARG A 371 -24.15 -25.08 -15.43
C ARG A 371 -22.72 -25.60 -15.23
N GLN A 372 -22.55 -26.86 -14.81
CA GLN A 372 -21.24 -27.49 -14.66
C GLN A 372 -20.45 -27.58 -15.97
N HIS A 373 -21.12 -27.83 -17.11
CA HIS A 373 -20.49 -27.88 -18.43
C HIS A 373 -20.07 -26.47 -18.88
N GLU A 374 -20.92 -25.45 -18.66
CA GLU A 374 -20.59 -24.05 -18.93
C GLU A 374 -19.35 -23.59 -18.14
N ILE A 375 -19.31 -23.90 -16.83
CA ILE A 375 -18.17 -23.56 -15.98
C ILE A 375 -16.90 -24.25 -16.47
N LEU A 376 -16.97 -25.56 -16.75
CA LEU A 376 -15.82 -26.34 -17.22
C LEU A 376 -15.27 -25.81 -18.55
N GLN A 377 -16.15 -25.56 -19.53
CA GLN A 377 -15.75 -25.00 -20.82
C GLN A 377 -15.21 -23.57 -20.68
N SER A 378 -15.80 -22.76 -19.79
CA SER A 378 -15.29 -21.41 -19.51
C SER A 378 -13.87 -21.45 -18.94
N ILE A 379 -13.58 -22.36 -18.01
CA ILE A 379 -12.20 -22.50 -17.47
C ILE A 379 -11.25 -22.95 -18.59
N ILE A 380 -11.61 -23.97 -19.38
CA ILE A 380 -10.74 -24.49 -20.44
C ILE A 380 -10.46 -23.44 -21.54
N ASN A 381 -11.47 -22.63 -21.90
CA ASN A 381 -11.34 -21.66 -22.99
C ASN A 381 -10.58 -20.38 -22.60
N ASN A 382 -10.51 -20.07 -21.30
CA ASN A 382 -9.83 -18.87 -20.80
C ASN A 382 -8.42 -19.14 -20.27
N ASN A 383 -7.94 -20.40 -20.31
CA ASN A 383 -6.63 -20.77 -19.80
C ASN A 383 -5.90 -21.68 -20.81
N ASP A 384 -4.73 -21.23 -21.27
CA ASP A 384 -3.92 -21.94 -22.25
C ASP A 384 -2.87 -22.82 -21.58
N ILE A 385 -2.67 -24.03 -22.09
CA ILE A 385 -1.59 -24.93 -21.64
C ILE A 385 -0.26 -24.42 -22.17
N THR A 386 0.76 -24.33 -21.32
CA THR A 386 2.09 -23.85 -21.72
C THR A 386 2.83 -24.85 -22.60
N GLY A 387 2.65 -26.15 -22.34
CA GLY A 387 3.20 -27.24 -23.15
C GLY A 387 4.62 -27.67 -22.73
N GLU A 388 5.10 -27.21 -21.57
CA GLU A 388 6.46 -27.45 -21.12
C GLU A 388 6.70 -28.93 -20.78
N ASN A 389 5.68 -29.63 -20.24
CA ASN A 389 5.70 -31.09 -20.07
C ASN A 389 5.92 -31.81 -21.41
N GLU A 390 5.17 -31.46 -22.46
CA GLU A 390 5.28 -32.08 -23.78
C GLU A 390 6.66 -31.82 -24.38
N ARG A 391 7.21 -30.64 -24.16
CA ARG A 391 8.56 -30.27 -24.59
C ARG A 391 9.61 -31.14 -23.89
N ILE A 392 9.56 -31.26 -22.57
CA ILE A 392 10.50 -32.07 -21.78
C ILE A 392 10.44 -33.53 -22.20
N ILE A 393 9.25 -34.13 -22.22
CA ILE A 393 9.05 -35.52 -22.63
C ILE A 393 9.46 -35.74 -24.10
N GLY A 394 9.13 -34.79 -24.98
CA GLY A 394 9.49 -34.83 -26.40
C GLY A 394 11.00 -34.79 -26.62
N GLU A 395 11.73 -33.94 -25.90
CA GLU A 395 13.19 -33.88 -25.96
C GLU A 395 13.84 -35.12 -25.34
N LEU A 396 13.30 -35.68 -24.26
CA LEU A 396 13.76 -36.96 -23.71
C LEU A 396 13.58 -38.10 -24.71
N LYS A 397 12.44 -38.17 -25.42
CA LYS A 397 12.24 -39.12 -26.53
C LYS A 397 13.21 -38.92 -27.70
N ARG A 398 13.68 -37.68 -27.92
CA ARG A 398 14.70 -37.39 -28.94
C ARG A 398 16.08 -37.84 -28.52
N ILE A 399 16.38 -37.74 -27.23
CA ILE A 399 17.64 -38.17 -26.62
C ILE A 399 17.71 -39.69 -26.55
N PHE A 400 16.71 -40.32 -25.94
CA PHE A 400 16.64 -41.76 -25.71
C PHE A 400 16.07 -42.48 -26.94
N LYS A 401 16.91 -42.66 -27.96
CA LYS A 401 16.62 -43.39 -29.20
C LYS A 401 17.55 -44.59 -29.39
N PRO A 402 17.21 -45.55 -30.27
CA PRO A 402 18.11 -46.63 -30.65
C PRO A 402 19.49 -46.10 -31.04
N GLY A 403 20.54 -46.62 -30.39
CA GLY A 403 21.91 -46.13 -30.58
C GLY A 403 22.33 -44.97 -29.65
N PHE A 404 21.57 -44.69 -28.59
CA PHE A 404 21.93 -43.73 -27.54
C PHE A 404 23.35 -43.96 -27.00
N LYS A 405 24.10 -42.86 -26.82
CA LYS A 405 25.44 -42.86 -26.22
C LYS A 405 25.59 -41.73 -25.20
N TRP A 406 26.26 -42.05 -24.10
CA TRP A 406 26.68 -41.10 -23.09
C TRP A 406 27.85 -40.24 -23.60
N ASN A 407 27.54 -39.09 -24.20
CA ASN A 407 28.54 -38.08 -24.58
C ASN A 407 28.22 -36.73 -23.91
N SER A 408 29.16 -35.79 -23.96
CA SER A 408 29.02 -34.47 -23.32
C SER A 408 27.79 -33.69 -23.81
N ALA A 409 27.44 -33.80 -25.10
CA ALA A 409 26.27 -33.13 -25.66
C ALA A 409 24.95 -33.69 -25.10
N THR A 410 24.84 -35.02 -25.01
CA THR A 410 23.67 -35.70 -24.45
C THR A 410 23.52 -35.42 -22.95
N LYS A 411 24.62 -35.45 -22.20
CA LYS A 411 24.62 -35.11 -20.77
C LYS A 411 24.17 -33.67 -20.53
N ASN A 412 24.64 -32.72 -21.34
CA ASN A 412 24.23 -31.32 -21.23
C ASN A 412 22.76 -31.12 -21.58
N LYS A 413 22.24 -31.81 -22.60
CA LYS A 413 20.81 -31.76 -22.93
C LYS A 413 19.93 -32.30 -21.80
N ILE A 414 20.29 -33.44 -21.22
CA ILE A 414 19.56 -34.01 -20.07
C ILE A 414 19.56 -33.01 -18.89
N LYS A 415 20.71 -32.40 -18.58
CA LYS A 415 20.81 -31.36 -17.55
C LYS A 415 19.96 -30.13 -17.84
N SER A 416 19.91 -29.69 -19.10
CA SER A 416 19.08 -28.54 -19.51
C SER A 416 17.57 -28.80 -19.40
N LEU A 417 17.16 -30.06 -19.26
CA LEU A 417 15.76 -30.46 -19.05
C LEU A 417 15.42 -30.63 -17.55
N GLY A 418 16.29 -30.21 -16.62
CA GLY A 418 16.02 -30.28 -15.17
C GLY A 418 16.53 -31.55 -14.48
N PHE A 419 17.24 -32.43 -15.20
CA PHE A 419 17.75 -33.68 -14.62
C PHE A 419 19.19 -33.54 -14.09
N THR A 420 19.45 -34.17 -12.96
CA THR A 420 20.82 -34.41 -12.47
C THR A 420 21.29 -35.79 -12.88
N ILE A 421 22.60 -35.97 -13.08
CA ILE A 421 23.20 -37.24 -13.53
C ILE A 421 24.18 -37.72 -12.47
N SER A 422 24.01 -38.96 -12.00
CA SER A 422 24.95 -39.67 -11.13
C SER A 422 25.62 -40.79 -11.91
N GLU A 423 26.95 -40.79 -11.96
CA GLU A 423 27.73 -41.77 -12.74
C GLU A 423 28.12 -42.97 -11.86
N GLY A 424 28.02 -44.18 -12.43
CA GLY A 424 28.32 -45.47 -11.77
C GLY A 424 28.24 -46.62 -12.78
N ASP A 425 28.20 -47.88 -12.31
CA ASP A 425 28.08 -49.07 -13.18
C ASP A 425 26.87 -48.98 -14.13
N HIS A 426 25.79 -48.39 -13.63
CA HIS A 426 24.68 -47.86 -14.42
C HIS A 426 24.49 -46.39 -14.06
N ASN A 427 24.49 -45.53 -15.08
CA ASN A 427 24.24 -44.10 -14.90
C ASN A 427 22.79 -43.87 -14.45
N LYS A 428 22.58 -42.96 -13.50
CA LYS A 428 21.25 -42.61 -13.02
C LYS A 428 20.94 -41.17 -13.38
N ILE A 429 19.69 -40.92 -13.74
CA ILE A 429 19.15 -39.57 -13.93
C ILE A 429 18.07 -39.32 -12.89
N THR A 430 18.10 -38.15 -12.25
CA THR A 430 17.15 -37.79 -11.19
C THR A 430 16.48 -36.45 -11.52
N PHE A 431 15.16 -36.42 -11.50
CA PHE A 431 14.36 -35.22 -11.77
C PHE A 431 13.97 -34.52 -10.46
N HIS A 432 14.71 -33.48 -10.07
CA HIS A 432 14.53 -32.63 -8.88
C HIS A 432 14.52 -33.31 -7.49
N ASP A 433 13.92 -34.49 -7.32
CA ASP A 433 13.79 -35.26 -6.09
C ASP A 433 14.22 -36.72 -6.34
N ASN A 434 14.87 -37.34 -5.35
CA ASN A 434 15.31 -38.73 -5.37
C ASN A 434 14.19 -39.73 -5.66
N LYS A 435 12.93 -39.39 -5.38
CA LYS A 435 11.76 -40.23 -5.74
C LYS A 435 11.56 -40.38 -7.25
N TYR A 436 12.08 -39.45 -8.07
CA TYR A 436 12.04 -39.49 -9.54
C TYR A 436 13.42 -39.81 -10.12
N MET A 437 14.03 -40.89 -9.62
CA MET A 437 15.32 -41.40 -10.07
C MET A 437 15.14 -42.59 -11.00
N TYR A 438 15.81 -42.55 -12.15
CA TYR A 438 15.74 -43.58 -13.18
C TYR A 438 17.12 -44.11 -13.52
N THR A 439 17.24 -45.43 -13.66
CA THR A 439 18.51 -46.07 -14.02
C THR A 439 18.59 -46.26 -15.52
N VAL A 440 19.68 -45.77 -16.12
CA VAL A 440 19.91 -45.80 -17.55
C VAL A 440 21.11 -46.71 -17.85
N ALA A 441 20.90 -47.70 -18.69
CA ALA A 441 21.98 -48.61 -19.09
C ALA A 441 23.13 -47.85 -19.77
N SER A 442 24.37 -48.22 -19.44
CA SER A 442 25.59 -47.61 -20.00
C SER A 442 25.73 -47.87 -21.50
N THR A 443 25.22 -49.01 -21.97
CA THR A 443 25.16 -49.39 -23.39
C THR A 443 23.81 -50.04 -23.71
N PRO A 444 22.76 -49.26 -24.06
CA PRO A 444 21.48 -49.84 -24.41
C PRO A 444 21.56 -50.43 -25.83
N SER A 445 21.91 -51.71 -25.94
CA SER A 445 21.91 -52.45 -27.21
C SER A 445 20.51 -52.93 -27.63
N ASP A 446 19.53 -52.86 -26.73
CA ASP A 446 18.15 -53.32 -26.94
C ASP A 446 17.17 -52.12 -27.00
N ASP A 447 16.44 -52.02 -28.11
CA ASP A 447 15.35 -51.05 -28.35
C ASP A 447 14.23 -51.17 -27.30
N ARG A 448 14.00 -52.38 -26.76
CA ARG A 448 12.99 -52.60 -25.71
C ARG A 448 13.39 -51.95 -24.39
N GLY A 449 14.68 -51.94 -24.05
CA GLY A 449 15.18 -51.33 -22.82
C GLY A 449 14.97 -49.82 -22.77
N ILE A 450 15.18 -49.14 -23.91
CA ILE A 450 14.97 -47.69 -24.03
C ILE A 450 13.48 -47.34 -23.95
N LYS A 451 12.62 -48.14 -24.59
CA LYS A 451 11.16 -47.96 -24.52
C LYS A 451 10.62 -48.14 -23.10
N ASN A 452 11.14 -49.11 -22.36
CA ASN A 452 10.76 -49.32 -20.97
C ASN A 452 11.19 -48.15 -20.07
N LEU A 453 12.43 -47.68 -20.20
CA LEU A 453 12.92 -46.50 -19.49
C LEU A 453 12.04 -45.27 -19.76
N MET A 454 11.72 -44.99 -21.03
CA MET A 454 10.84 -43.87 -21.37
C MET A 454 9.43 -44.03 -20.79
N SER A 455 8.89 -45.25 -20.80
CA SER A 455 7.59 -45.52 -20.17
C SER A 455 7.62 -45.33 -18.65
N GLU A 456 8.74 -45.60 -17.98
CA GLU A 456 8.89 -45.38 -16.53
C GLU A 456 8.98 -43.88 -16.21
N ILE A 457 9.77 -43.14 -16.99
CA ILE A 457 9.88 -41.68 -16.86
C ILE A 457 8.51 -41.04 -17.06
N GLU A 458 7.81 -41.36 -18.15
CA GLU A 458 6.47 -40.82 -18.41
C GLU A 458 5.46 -41.14 -17.31
N LYS A 459 5.55 -42.31 -16.66
CA LYS A 459 4.66 -42.66 -15.54
C LYS A 459 4.94 -41.85 -14.28
N GLY A 460 6.20 -41.47 -14.06
CA GLY A 460 6.58 -40.78 -12.83
C GLY A 460 6.47 -39.27 -12.89
N ILE A 461 6.71 -38.65 -14.05
CA ILE A 461 6.79 -37.18 -14.16
C ILE A 461 5.83 -36.55 -15.17
N SER A 462 5.18 -37.32 -16.05
CA SER A 462 4.30 -36.71 -17.06
C SER A 462 2.90 -36.44 -16.52
N ILE A 463 2.52 -35.17 -16.52
CA ILE A 463 1.20 -34.69 -16.10
C ILE A 463 0.10 -34.86 -17.16
N SER A 464 0.48 -35.08 -18.42
CA SER A 464 -0.43 -35.24 -19.56
C SER A 464 -0.99 -36.65 -19.75
N LYS A 465 -0.52 -37.62 -18.95
CA LYS A 465 -0.93 -39.01 -19.07
C LYS A 465 -2.31 -39.20 -18.44
N LYS A 466 -3.21 -39.90 -19.15
CA LYS A 466 -4.57 -40.16 -18.66
C LYS A 466 -4.54 -40.72 -17.24
N LEU A 467 -5.21 -40.01 -16.33
CA LEU A 467 -5.31 -40.40 -14.93
C LEU A 467 -6.41 -41.47 -14.71
N LEU A 468 -7.34 -41.60 -15.68
CA LEU A 468 -8.52 -42.46 -15.62
C LEU A 468 -8.73 -43.31 -16.87
#